data_AF-A0A7C1I5X2-F1
#
_entry.id   AF-A0A7C1I5X2-F1
#
_cell.length_a   1.000
_cell.length_b   1.000
_cell.length_c   1.000
_cell.angle_alpha   90.00
_cell.angle_beta   90.00
_cell.angle_gamma   90.00
#
_symmetry.space_group_name_H-M   'P 1'
#
loop_
_entity.id
_entity.type
_entity.pdbx_description
1 polymer ?
#
loop_
_entity_poly.entity_id
_entity_poly.type
_entity_poly.pdbx_seq_one_letter_code
_entity_poly.pdbx_strand_id
1 'polypeptide(L)'
;MKIAVDFDGTIVEHRYPDIGKEMPFAFDTLRALQDQRHQLILWTFRSGKELEEAVEYCRKNGIVFYAVNKSYPEEQFDEATSSRKIQADLFIDDRNIGGFPGWGRIYQMINPHENPGLEEELKGITKKRTLFQRLFRAILILLAVTVSYSCSNNNGISSKRTQPAPEIFKLIKVSLPGPNETIRSGDSINLLLSKPDTVIVDSIQVFLNGKRQETLINTLCGSLPTGGINPGKLGLRMRVFMASGDSETHTGQVTVLSDIVPVDYGYRVVSTYPHDVKAYTQGLQYSDGFLYEGTGNYNQSSLRKVDLESGKVLKIRNLPGNLFGEGITVFQNKIYQLT
;
A
#
# COMPACT_ATOMS: atom_id res chain seq x y z
N MET A 1 21.51 9.45 6.89
CA MET A 1 20.67 8.35 7.41
C MET A 1 21.04 7.05 6.71
N LYS A 2 20.88 5.92 7.39
CA LYS A 2 20.83 4.57 6.81
C LYS A 2 19.38 4.27 6.42
N ILE A 3 19.14 4.03 5.14
CA ILE A 3 17.80 3.78 4.59
C ILE A 3 17.78 2.36 4.04
N ALA A 4 16.97 1.50 4.64
CA ALA A 4 16.68 0.17 4.15
C ALA A 4 15.63 0.26 3.04
N VAL A 5 15.91 -0.33 1.88
CA VAL A 5 15.04 -0.28 0.70
C VAL A 5 14.77 -1.71 0.22
N ASP A 6 13.50 -2.09 0.19
CA ASP A 6 13.08 -3.35 -0.43
C ASP A 6 13.26 -3.33 -1.95
N PHE A 7 13.27 -4.52 -2.57
CA PHE A 7 13.45 -4.69 -4.00
C PHE A 7 12.12 -4.91 -4.75
N ASP A 8 11.38 -5.98 -4.44
CA ASP A 8 10.27 -6.50 -5.24
C ASP A 8 8.92 -5.89 -4.87
N GLY A 9 8.45 -4.93 -5.67
CA GLY A 9 7.28 -4.09 -5.37
C GLY A 9 7.70 -2.65 -5.02
N THR A 10 8.98 -2.46 -4.70
CA THR A 10 9.54 -1.19 -4.23
C THR A 10 10.46 -0.52 -5.27
N ILE A 11 11.54 -1.19 -5.68
CA ILE A 11 12.45 -0.70 -6.75
C ILE A 11 11.93 -1.13 -8.12
N VAL A 12 11.43 -2.36 -8.22
CA VAL A 12 10.86 -2.93 -9.44
C VAL A 12 9.46 -3.48 -9.18
N GLU A 13 8.67 -3.70 -10.23
CA GLU A 13 7.41 -4.45 -10.13
C GLU A 13 7.66 -5.86 -9.53
N HIS A 14 6.75 -6.33 -8.68
CA HIS A 14 6.87 -7.64 -8.06
C HIS A 14 6.76 -8.77 -9.10
N ARG A 15 7.89 -9.42 -9.42
CA ARG A 15 7.98 -10.50 -10.43
C ARG A 15 8.84 -11.68 -9.99
N TYR A 16 9.13 -11.80 -8.68
CA TYR A 16 9.96 -12.87 -8.14
C TYR A 16 9.55 -14.27 -8.69
N PRO A 17 10.50 -15.10 -9.15
CA PRO A 17 11.96 -14.93 -9.04
C PRO A 17 12.58 -13.96 -10.06
N ASP A 18 11.88 -13.63 -11.14
CA ASP A 18 12.37 -12.72 -12.19
C ASP A 18 12.46 -11.26 -11.70
N ILE A 19 13.17 -10.42 -12.45
CA ILE A 19 13.25 -8.98 -12.18
C ILE A 19 12.15 -8.25 -12.97
N GLY A 20 11.29 -7.51 -12.26
CA GLY A 20 10.24 -6.71 -12.88
C GLY A 20 10.75 -5.43 -13.55
N LYS A 21 9.83 -4.66 -14.11
CA LYS A 21 10.15 -3.33 -14.63
C LYS A 21 10.44 -2.38 -13.48
N GLU A 22 11.32 -1.40 -13.71
CA GLU A 22 11.55 -0.31 -12.77
C GLU A 22 10.23 0.35 -12.33
N MET A 23 10.07 0.58 -11.03
CA MET A 23 9.00 1.42 -10.49
C MET A 23 9.26 2.88 -10.87
N PRO A 24 8.25 3.65 -11.32
CA PRO A 24 8.47 5.01 -11.80
C PRO A 24 9.31 5.87 -10.85
N PHE A 25 10.41 6.42 -11.36
CA PHE A 25 11.38 7.28 -10.67
C PHE A 25 12.22 6.60 -9.57
N ALA A 26 12.23 5.27 -9.49
CA ALA A 26 12.98 4.54 -8.47
C ALA A 26 14.47 4.88 -8.50
N PHE A 27 15.13 4.65 -9.64
CA PHE A 27 16.58 4.83 -9.71
C PHE A 27 16.99 6.30 -9.67
N ASP A 28 16.18 7.21 -10.21
CA ASP A 28 16.40 8.65 -10.10
C ASP A 28 16.38 9.11 -8.63
N THR A 29 15.38 8.65 -7.87
CA THR A 29 15.21 9.02 -6.47
C THR A 29 16.31 8.42 -5.61
N LEU A 30 16.64 7.15 -5.82
CA LEU A 30 17.72 6.49 -5.09
C LEU A 30 19.07 7.19 -5.32
N ARG A 31 19.39 7.59 -6.56
CA ARG A 31 20.61 8.37 -6.85
C ARG A 31 20.61 9.70 -6.11
N ALA A 32 19.51 10.45 -6.15
CA ALA A 32 19.39 11.71 -5.42
C ALA A 32 19.62 11.54 -3.91
N LEU A 33 19.08 10.46 -3.31
CA LEU A 33 19.34 10.14 -1.91
C LEU A 33 20.82 9.81 -1.64
N GLN A 34 21.51 9.11 -2.56
CA GLN A 34 22.95 8.87 -2.43
C GLN A 34 23.77 10.16 -2.57
N ASP A 35 23.37 11.06 -3.47
CA ASP A 35 24.00 12.37 -3.65
C ASP A 35 23.84 13.24 -2.38
N GLN A 36 22.71 13.12 -1.69
CA GLN A 36 22.46 13.67 -0.35
C GLN A 36 23.20 12.92 0.77
N ARG A 37 24.10 11.99 0.43
CA ARG A 37 24.96 11.23 1.36
C ARG A 37 24.20 10.25 2.26
N HIS A 38 22.98 9.87 1.89
CA HIS A 38 22.30 8.76 2.54
C HIS A 38 22.99 7.42 2.22
N GLN A 39 23.06 6.54 3.21
CA GLN A 39 23.56 5.19 3.05
C GLN A 39 22.38 4.27 2.74
N LEU A 40 22.31 3.76 1.52
CA LEU A 40 21.23 2.85 1.12
C LEU A 40 21.63 1.40 1.43
N ILE A 41 20.75 0.68 2.12
CA ILE A 41 20.88 -0.75 2.38
C ILE A 41 19.81 -1.47 1.56
N LEU A 42 20.21 -2.41 0.70
CA LEU A 42 19.24 -3.29 0.05
C LEU A 42 18.70 -4.25 1.10
N TRP A 43 17.39 -4.25 1.31
CA TRP A 43 16.72 -5.06 2.32
C TRP A 43 15.63 -5.92 1.69
N THR A 44 16.01 -7.11 1.24
CA THR A 44 15.15 -7.99 0.44
C THR A 44 15.18 -9.41 0.97
N PHE A 45 14.08 -10.14 0.82
CA PHE A 45 14.06 -11.57 1.11
C PHE A 45 14.80 -12.42 0.06
N ARG A 46 15.20 -11.83 -1.09
CA ARG A 46 16.03 -12.53 -2.09
C ARG A 46 17.33 -13.02 -1.44
N SER A 47 17.77 -14.22 -1.86
CA SER A 47 18.98 -14.87 -1.37
C SER A 47 19.70 -15.58 -2.51
N GLY A 48 21.00 -15.85 -2.38
CA GLY A 48 21.75 -16.60 -3.38
C GLY A 48 21.76 -15.91 -4.75
N LYS A 49 21.49 -16.66 -5.82
CA LYS A 49 21.57 -16.19 -7.20
C LYS A 49 20.62 -15.01 -7.46
N GLU A 50 19.40 -15.07 -6.97
CA GLU A 50 18.38 -14.03 -7.18
C GLU A 50 18.78 -12.71 -6.51
N LEU A 51 19.52 -12.78 -5.38
CA LEU A 51 20.07 -11.61 -4.71
C LEU A 51 21.21 -10.99 -5.51
N GLU A 52 22.12 -11.81 -6.03
CA GLU A 52 23.22 -11.36 -6.89
C GLU A 52 22.68 -10.66 -8.15
N GLU A 53 21.66 -11.22 -8.78
CA GLU A 53 20.99 -10.62 -9.95
C GLU A 53 20.33 -9.27 -9.63
N ALA A 54 19.66 -9.16 -8.47
CA ALA A 54 19.05 -7.90 -8.03
C ALA A 54 20.09 -6.80 -7.75
N VAL A 55 21.19 -7.16 -7.07
CA VAL A 55 22.31 -6.24 -6.80
C VAL A 55 22.94 -5.78 -8.11
N GLU A 56 23.20 -6.70 -9.04
CA GLU A 56 23.79 -6.39 -10.34
C GLU A 56 22.87 -5.53 -11.21
N TYR A 57 21.56 -5.78 -11.16
CA TYR A 57 20.56 -4.95 -11.85
C TYR A 57 20.56 -3.51 -11.32
N CYS A 58 20.61 -3.31 -10.00
CA CYS A 58 20.71 -1.99 -9.41
C CYS A 58 22.03 -1.29 -9.79
N ARG A 59 23.14 -2.04 -9.77
CA ARG A 59 24.47 -1.53 -10.15
C ARG A 59 24.51 -1.07 -11.60
N LYS A 60 23.92 -1.83 -12.53
CA LYS A 60 23.79 -1.44 -13.95
C LYS A 60 22.97 -0.17 -14.15
N ASN A 61 22.02 0.08 -13.25
CA ASN A 61 21.21 1.31 -13.20
C ASN A 61 21.83 2.40 -12.32
N GLY A 62 23.10 2.27 -11.92
CA GLY A 62 23.86 3.32 -11.23
C GLY A 62 23.63 3.43 -9.73
N ILE A 63 23.04 2.40 -9.08
CA ILE A 63 22.89 2.33 -7.63
C ILE A 63 23.86 1.31 -7.06
N VAL A 64 24.70 1.74 -6.12
CA VAL A 64 25.57 0.87 -5.33
C VAL A 64 25.17 0.96 -3.87
N PHE A 65 24.69 -0.13 -3.29
CA PHE A 65 24.27 -0.15 -1.89
C PHE A 65 25.46 -0.13 -0.93
N TYR A 66 25.28 0.54 0.20
CA TYR A 66 26.21 0.53 1.32
C TYR A 66 26.34 -0.87 1.93
N ALA A 67 25.23 -1.59 2.07
CA ALA A 67 25.19 -2.98 2.49
C ALA A 67 24.00 -3.70 1.86
N VAL A 68 24.04 -5.03 1.83
CA VAL A 68 22.97 -5.87 1.28
C VAL A 68 22.58 -6.88 2.35
N ASN A 69 21.32 -6.82 2.81
CA ASN A 69 20.76 -7.64 3.88
C ASN A 69 21.58 -7.62 5.19
N LYS A 70 22.28 -6.51 5.44
CA LYS A 70 23.18 -6.30 6.57
C LYS A 70 23.12 -4.87 7.08
N SER A 71 23.38 -4.66 8.36
CA SER A 71 23.43 -3.33 9.01
C SER A 71 24.66 -2.50 8.56
N TYR A 72 25.72 -3.18 8.13
CA TYR A 72 26.97 -2.64 7.57
C TYR A 72 27.69 -3.73 6.73
N PRO A 73 28.54 -3.37 5.74
CA PRO A 73 29.03 -4.32 4.74
C PRO A 73 29.76 -5.55 5.31
N GLU A 74 30.52 -5.35 6.39
CA GLU A 74 31.37 -6.36 7.04
C GLU A 74 30.66 -7.12 8.16
N GLU A 75 29.35 -6.93 8.33
CA GLU A 75 28.57 -7.61 9.37
C GLU A 75 28.67 -9.13 9.21
N GLN A 76 29.02 -9.80 10.32
CA GLN A 76 29.00 -11.24 10.47
C GLN A 76 27.79 -11.61 11.31
N PHE A 77 26.93 -12.47 10.76
CA PHE A 77 25.71 -12.89 11.45
C PHE A 77 26.01 -14.10 12.35
N ASP A 78 25.68 -13.96 13.63
CA ASP A 78 25.65 -15.04 14.62
C ASP A 78 24.22 -15.23 15.11
N GLU A 79 23.64 -16.41 14.86
CA GLU A 79 22.25 -16.73 15.20
C GLU A 79 21.94 -16.64 16.70
N ALA A 80 22.93 -16.83 17.57
CA ALA A 80 22.73 -16.78 19.02
C ALA A 80 22.70 -15.36 19.59
N THR A 81 23.38 -14.41 18.93
CA THR A 81 23.67 -13.08 19.51
C THR A 81 23.25 -11.91 18.61
N SER A 82 23.03 -12.15 17.32
CA SER A 82 22.70 -11.12 16.34
C SER A 82 21.18 -10.98 16.14
N SER A 83 20.71 -9.74 16.02
CA SER A 83 19.34 -9.46 15.58
C SER A 83 19.20 -9.83 14.11
N ARG A 84 18.11 -10.52 13.74
CA ARG A 84 17.74 -10.77 12.34
C ARG A 84 17.29 -9.49 11.61
N LYS A 85 16.80 -8.49 12.34
CA LYS A 85 16.39 -7.21 11.77
C LYS A 85 17.61 -6.30 11.68
N ILE A 86 17.88 -5.75 10.49
CA ILE A 86 18.95 -4.79 10.27
C ILE A 86 18.70 -3.47 10.99
N GLN A 87 19.78 -2.77 11.32
CA GLN A 87 19.73 -1.43 11.87
C GLN A 87 19.67 -0.37 10.76
N ALA A 88 18.52 0.27 10.62
CA ALA A 88 18.30 1.39 9.70
C ALA A 88 17.44 2.49 10.36
N ASP A 89 17.60 3.73 9.92
CA ASP A 89 16.82 4.89 10.40
C ASP A 89 15.42 4.92 9.74
N LEU A 90 15.34 4.42 8.50
CA LEU A 90 14.12 4.43 7.68
C LEU A 90 14.02 3.12 6.88
N PHE A 91 12.80 2.61 6.73
CA PHE A 91 12.48 1.45 5.90
C PHE A 91 11.50 1.85 4.79
N ILE A 92 11.88 1.63 3.54
CA ILE A 92 11.06 1.84 2.35
C ILE A 92 10.70 0.47 1.80
N ASP A 93 9.43 0.12 1.87
CA ASP A 93 8.92 -1.22 1.56
C ASP A 93 7.47 -1.09 1.07
N ASP A 94 7.11 -1.84 0.03
CA ASP A 94 5.76 -1.81 -0.55
C ASP A 94 4.70 -2.42 0.38
N ARG A 95 5.12 -3.28 1.30
CA ARG A 95 4.27 -3.95 2.29
C ARG A 95 4.17 -3.19 3.61
N ASN A 96 4.76 -2.00 3.71
CA ASN A 96 4.54 -1.12 4.85
C ASN A 96 3.04 -0.81 5.03
N ILE A 97 2.61 -0.60 6.27
CA ILE A 97 1.23 -0.21 6.56
C ILE A 97 0.89 1.10 5.83
N GLY A 98 -0.19 1.08 5.03
CA GLY A 98 -0.53 2.20 4.13
C GLY A 98 -0.06 2.02 2.68
N GLY A 99 0.73 0.98 2.39
CA GLY A 99 1.22 0.63 1.05
C GLY A 99 2.32 1.55 0.54
N PHE A 100 2.75 1.30 -0.71
CA PHE A 100 3.78 2.09 -1.37
C PHE A 100 3.22 3.42 -1.93
N PRO A 101 3.60 4.59 -1.41
CA PRO A 101 3.05 5.88 -1.87
C PRO A 101 3.69 6.38 -3.19
N GLY A 102 4.71 5.69 -3.70
CA GLY A 102 5.48 6.07 -4.87
C GLY A 102 6.72 6.92 -4.55
N TRP A 103 7.74 6.81 -5.40
CA TRP A 103 9.06 7.40 -5.17
C TRP A 103 9.07 8.93 -5.04
N GLY A 104 8.25 9.64 -5.82
CA GLY A 104 8.16 11.10 -5.71
C GLY A 104 7.67 11.57 -4.33
N ARG A 105 6.68 10.88 -3.75
CA ARG A 105 6.18 11.20 -2.41
C ARG A 105 7.17 10.80 -1.32
N ILE A 106 7.87 9.67 -1.49
CA ILE A 106 8.95 9.25 -0.59
C ILE A 106 10.05 10.30 -0.53
N TYR A 107 10.48 10.81 -1.70
CA TYR A 107 11.50 11.84 -1.76
C TYR A 107 11.07 13.12 -1.01
N GLN A 108 9.84 13.59 -1.23
CA GLN A 108 9.29 14.75 -0.52
C GLN A 108 9.18 14.54 0.99
N MET A 109 8.85 13.32 1.44
CA MET A 109 8.80 12.99 2.87
C MET A 109 10.19 13.03 3.52
N ILE A 110 11.23 12.62 2.80
CA ILE A 110 12.62 12.67 3.27
C ILE A 110 13.17 14.10 3.19
N ASN A 111 12.74 14.86 2.17
CA ASN A 111 13.20 16.22 1.88
C ASN A 111 12.04 17.22 1.94
N PRO A 112 11.43 17.48 3.11
CA PRO A 112 10.22 18.30 3.23
C PRO A 112 10.42 19.78 2.84
N HIS A 113 11.69 20.24 2.78
CA HIS A 113 12.05 21.60 2.40
C HIS A 113 12.34 21.76 0.91
N GLU A 114 12.61 20.66 0.20
CA GLU A 114 12.69 20.66 -1.26
C GLU A 114 11.29 20.45 -1.81
N ASN A 115 10.55 21.55 -1.93
CA ASN A 115 9.29 21.55 -2.64
C ASN A 115 9.60 21.77 -4.12
N PRO A 116 9.55 20.76 -5.02
CA PRO A 116 9.65 21.02 -6.44
C PRO A 116 8.42 21.83 -6.83
N GLY A 117 8.59 23.15 -6.91
CA GLY A 117 7.53 24.03 -7.36
C GLY A 117 7.07 23.55 -8.74
N LEU A 118 5.76 23.45 -8.93
CA LEU A 118 5.11 23.15 -10.21
C LEU A 118 5.76 23.90 -11.40
N GLU A 119 6.38 25.05 -11.16
CA GLU A 119 7.14 25.83 -12.14
C GLU A 119 8.36 25.12 -12.75
N GLU A 120 9.11 24.30 -12.01
CA GLU A 120 10.26 23.55 -12.57
C GLU A 120 9.82 22.37 -13.43
N GLU A 121 8.79 21.64 -13.01
CA GLU A 121 8.17 20.58 -13.82
C GLU A 121 7.54 21.14 -15.11
N LEU A 122 6.86 22.29 -15.03
CA LEU A 122 6.28 22.97 -16.20
C LEU A 122 7.36 23.48 -17.18
N LYS A 123 8.52 23.96 -16.68
CA LYS A 123 9.67 24.33 -17.52
C LYS A 123 10.29 23.11 -18.24
N GLY A 124 10.29 21.93 -17.63
CA GLY A 124 10.72 20.68 -18.27
C GLY A 124 9.75 20.20 -19.38
N ILE A 125 8.44 20.35 -19.16
CA ILE A 125 7.38 19.92 -20.08
C ILE A 125 7.30 20.83 -21.32
N THR A 126 7.44 22.15 -21.15
CA THR A 126 7.44 23.12 -22.26
C THR A 126 8.61 22.90 -23.23
N LYS A 127 9.78 22.48 -22.73
CA LYS A 127 10.95 22.14 -23.55
C LYS A 127 10.78 20.89 -24.42
N LYS A 128 10.02 19.88 -23.95
CA LYS A 128 9.70 18.66 -24.71
C LYS A 128 8.59 18.89 -25.75
N ARG A 129 7.64 19.79 -25.48
CA ARG A 129 6.52 20.12 -26.40
C ARG A 129 6.97 20.81 -27.69
N THR A 130 8.01 21.63 -27.65
CA THR A 130 8.52 22.33 -28.85
C THR A 130 9.22 21.40 -29.84
N LEU A 131 9.76 20.27 -29.38
CA LEU A 131 10.38 19.25 -30.25
C LEU A 131 9.32 18.41 -30.99
N PHE A 132 8.27 18.00 -30.29
CA PHE A 132 7.21 17.13 -30.82
C PHE A 132 6.31 17.86 -31.83
N GLN A 133 6.10 19.17 -31.66
CA GLN A 133 5.36 20.01 -32.61
C GLN A 133 6.07 20.19 -33.96
N ARG A 134 7.41 20.06 -34.01
CA ARG A 134 8.18 20.10 -35.27
C ARG A 134 8.08 18.79 -36.04
N LEU A 135 7.89 17.65 -35.36
CA LEU A 135 7.70 16.34 -36.00
C LEU A 135 6.26 16.13 -36.50
N PHE A 136 5.26 16.63 -35.79
CA PHE A 136 3.83 16.45 -36.14
C PHE A 136 3.38 17.26 -37.37
N ARG A 137 4.07 18.36 -37.70
CA ARG A 137 3.80 19.13 -38.94
C ARG A 137 4.29 18.44 -40.21
N ALA A 138 5.20 17.46 -40.12
CA ALA A 138 5.70 16.73 -41.28
C ALA A 138 4.80 15.54 -41.68
N ILE A 139 3.96 15.04 -40.76
CA ILE A 139 3.13 13.84 -40.98
C ILE A 139 1.71 14.21 -41.47
N LEU A 140 1.24 15.44 -41.21
CA LEU A 140 -0.10 15.88 -41.64
C LEU A 140 -0.19 16.27 -43.13
N ILE A 141 0.92 16.34 -43.87
CA ILE A 141 0.94 16.65 -45.31
C ILE A 141 0.88 15.38 -46.18
N LEU A 142 1.02 14.18 -45.60
CA LEU A 142 1.05 12.92 -46.35
C LEU A 142 -0.24 12.08 -46.28
N LEU A 143 -1.29 12.55 -45.60
CA LEU A 143 -2.52 11.78 -45.35
C LEU A 143 -3.78 12.49 -45.86
N ALA A 144 -3.67 13.12 -47.04
CA ALA A 144 -4.78 13.76 -47.76
C ALA A 144 -5.04 13.13 -49.15
N VAL A 145 -4.68 11.86 -49.36
CA VAL A 145 -4.96 11.15 -50.61
C VAL A 145 -5.51 9.75 -50.32
N THR A 146 -6.74 9.54 -50.78
CA THR A 146 -7.54 8.29 -50.86
C THR A 146 -8.29 7.80 -49.62
N VAL A 147 -9.51 8.30 -49.43
CA VAL A 147 -10.63 7.52 -48.88
C VAL A 147 -11.71 7.45 -49.96
N SER A 148 -11.83 6.29 -50.60
CA SER A 148 -13.06 5.88 -51.31
C SER A 148 -13.03 4.38 -51.61
N TYR A 149 -14.20 3.75 -51.46
CA TYR A 149 -14.57 2.32 -51.59
C TYR A 149 -14.29 1.48 -50.34
N SER A 150 -15.22 0.69 -49.77
CA SER A 150 -16.51 0.19 -50.25
C SER A 150 -17.32 -0.36 -49.06
N CYS A 151 -18.66 -0.34 -49.16
CA CYS A 151 -19.55 -1.10 -48.30
C CYS A 151 -19.50 -2.60 -48.69
N SER A 152 -19.45 -3.49 -47.70
CA SER A 152 -19.96 -4.86 -47.86
C SER A 152 -20.48 -5.39 -46.51
N ASN A 153 -21.66 -5.99 -46.59
CA ASN A 153 -22.49 -6.47 -45.50
C ASN A 153 -22.02 -7.87 -45.10
N ASN A 154 -21.76 -8.12 -43.81
CA ASN A 154 -21.64 -9.48 -43.31
C ASN A 154 -22.12 -9.59 -41.85
N ASN A 155 -23.15 -10.42 -41.65
CA ASN A 155 -23.70 -10.77 -40.35
C ASN A 155 -22.70 -11.67 -39.60
N GLY A 156 -21.96 -11.08 -38.67
CA GLY A 156 -21.19 -11.78 -37.66
C GLY A 156 -21.62 -11.31 -36.28
N ILE A 157 -21.97 -12.25 -35.41
CA ILE A 157 -22.30 -12.02 -34.00
C ILE A 157 -21.10 -11.31 -33.35
N SER A 158 -21.21 -10.00 -33.11
CA SER A 158 -20.20 -9.25 -32.37
C SER A 158 -20.57 -9.25 -30.90
N SER A 159 -19.61 -9.69 -30.07
CA SER A 159 -19.62 -9.40 -28.64
C SER A 159 -19.79 -7.89 -28.48
N LYS A 160 -20.87 -7.44 -27.84
CA LYS A 160 -21.01 -6.04 -27.42
C LYS A 160 -19.85 -5.72 -26.49
N ARG A 161 -18.79 -5.15 -27.05
CA ARG A 161 -17.77 -4.42 -26.31
C ARG A 161 -18.52 -3.23 -25.74
N THR A 162 -18.87 -3.29 -24.46
CA THR A 162 -19.36 -2.13 -23.72
C THR A 162 -18.30 -1.06 -23.89
N GLN A 163 -18.59 -0.02 -24.68
CA GLN A 163 -17.72 1.15 -24.71
C GLN A 163 -17.68 1.68 -23.27
N PRO A 164 -16.49 1.97 -22.71
CA PRO A 164 -16.43 2.66 -21.43
C PRO A 164 -17.23 3.95 -21.58
N ALA A 165 -18.13 4.20 -20.62
CA ALA A 165 -18.86 5.45 -20.55
C ALA A 165 -17.86 6.61 -20.65
N PRO A 166 -18.17 7.69 -21.38
CA PRO A 166 -17.27 8.84 -21.47
C PRO A 166 -16.89 9.29 -20.07
N GLU A 167 -15.58 9.38 -19.79
CA GLU A 167 -15.10 9.96 -18.54
C GLU A 167 -15.62 11.39 -18.46
N ILE A 168 -16.56 11.63 -17.55
CA ILE A 168 -17.05 12.97 -17.27
C ILE A 168 -15.90 13.74 -16.64
N PHE A 169 -15.33 14.68 -17.40
CA PHE A 169 -14.32 15.60 -16.88
C PHE A 169 -14.93 16.38 -15.73
N LYS A 170 -14.38 16.16 -14.52
CA LYS A 170 -14.78 16.91 -13.32
C LYS A 170 -14.00 18.21 -13.26
N LEU A 171 -14.70 19.33 -13.24
CA LEU A 171 -14.15 20.68 -13.11
C LEU A 171 -13.78 20.98 -11.66
N ILE A 172 -14.48 20.39 -10.70
CA ILE A 172 -14.21 20.57 -9.28
C ILE A 172 -13.10 19.61 -8.85
N LYS A 173 -12.11 20.13 -8.13
CA LYS A 173 -11.04 19.33 -7.52
C LYS A 173 -11.17 19.38 -6.01
N VAL A 174 -11.13 18.21 -5.37
CA VAL A 174 -11.12 18.08 -3.91
C VAL A 174 -9.66 18.11 -3.45
N SER A 175 -9.30 19.11 -2.66
CA SER A 175 -7.99 19.24 -2.02
C SER A 175 -7.97 18.61 -0.64
N LEU A 176 -9.07 18.72 0.13
CA LEU A 176 -9.25 18.07 1.42
C LEU A 176 -10.66 17.43 1.54
N PRO A 177 -10.77 16.27 2.21
CA PRO A 177 -9.68 15.53 2.84
C PRO A 177 -8.79 14.85 1.79
N GLY A 178 -7.52 14.64 2.14
CA GLY A 178 -6.57 13.92 1.32
C GLY A 178 -6.97 12.45 1.15
N PRO A 179 -6.39 11.73 0.17
CA PRO A 179 -6.64 10.30 0.01
C PRO A 179 -6.28 9.53 1.29
N ASN A 180 -7.24 8.76 1.83
CA ASN A 180 -7.10 7.95 3.04
C ASN A 180 -6.69 8.75 4.30
N GLU A 181 -7.11 10.00 4.40
CA GLU A 181 -6.82 10.84 5.57
C GLU A 181 -7.35 10.19 6.85
N THR A 182 -6.54 10.28 7.91
CA THR A 182 -6.84 9.69 9.22
C THR A 182 -7.03 10.80 10.25
N ILE A 183 -8.15 10.77 10.95
CA ILE A 183 -8.64 11.84 11.82
C ILE A 183 -8.98 11.23 13.17
N ARG A 184 -8.61 11.85 14.29
CA ARG A 184 -9.01 11.34 15.61
C ARG A 184 -10.48 11.68 15.87
N SER A 185 -11.21 10.76 16.50
CA SER A 185 -12.56 11.06 16.98
C SER A 185 -12.53 12.30 17.88
N GLY A 186 -13.44 13.25 17.61
CA GLY A 186 -13.49 14.56 18.25
C GLY A 186 -12.88 15.70 17.43
N ASP A 187 -11.95 15.41 16.51
CA ASP A 187 -11.46 16.38 15.53
C ASP A 187 -12.48 16.55 14.39
N SER A 188 -12.14 17.35 13.37
CA SER A 188 -13.02 17.58 12.22
C SER A 188 -12.42 17.13 10.89
N ILE A 189 -13.25 16.60 10.00
CA ILE A 189 -12.93 16.39 8.59
C ILE A 189 -13.00 17.75 7.91
N ASN A 190 -11.84 18.30 7.53
CA ASN A 190 -11.78 19.53 6.78
C ASN A 190 -12.06 19.28 5.30
N LEU A 191 -12.91 20.12 4.73
CA LEU A 191 -13.31 20.08 3.33
C LEU A 191 -12.72 21.29 2.63
N LEU A 192 -11.99 21.06 1.55
CA LEU A 192 -11.48 22.12 0.71
C LEU A 192 -11.57 21.69 -0.74
N LEU A 193 -12.32 22.45 -1.52
CA LEU A 193 -12.52 22.23 -2.95
C LEU A 193 -11.96 23.43 -3.73
N SER A 194 -11.56 23.18 -4.98
CA SER A 194 -11.13 24.19 -5.93
C SER A 194 -11.86 24.03 -7.25
N LYS A 195 -12.00 25.13 -7.98
CA LYS A 195 -12.73 25.22 -9.24
C LYS A 195 -12.03 26.21 -10.18
N PRO A 196 -12.20 26.12 -11.50
CA PRO A 196 -11.88 27.21 -12.42
C PRO A 196 -12.70 28.47 -12.13
N ASP A 197 -12.18 29.64 -12.50
CA ASP A 197 -12.86 30.93 -12.30
C ASP A 197 -14.18 31.03 -13.07
N THR A 198 -14.31 30.31 -14.18
CA THR A 198 -15.51 30.26 -15.02
C THR A 198 -16.68 29.48 -14.39
N VAL A 199 -16.44 28.72 -13.32
CA VAL A 199 -17.45 27.90 -12.65
C VAL A 199 -18.00 28.66 -11.45
N ILE A 200 -19.33 28.69 -11.30
CA ILE A 200 -20.01 29.21 -10.10
C ILE A 200 -20.64 28.03 -9.37
N VAL A 201 -20.25 27.83 -8.11
CA VAL A 201 -20.81 26.80 -7.24
C VAL A 201 -21.90 27.44 -6.38
N ASP A 202 -23.08 26.86 -6.41
CA ASP A 202 -24.23 27.27 -5.60
C ASP A 202 -24.19 26.60 -4.22
N SER A 203 -24.13 25.27 -4.22
CA SER A 203 -24.15 24.50 -2.97
C SER A 203 -23.39 23.17 -3.05
N ILE A 204 -22.95 22.66 -1.89
CA ILE A 204 -22.29 21.36 -1.75
C ILE A 204 -23.00 20.57 -0.67
N GLN A 205 -23.57 19.43 -1.04
CA GLN A 205 -24.14 18.48 -0.08
C GLN A 205 -23.08 17.45 0.31
N VAL A 206 -22.79 17.35 1.61
CA VAL A 206 -21.77 16.45 2.14
C VAL A 206 -22.41 15.29 2.87
N PHE A 207 -21.95 14.08 2.57
CA PHE A 207 -22.46 12.82 3.11
C PHE A 207 -21.32 11.99 3.67
N LEU A 208 -21.55 11.38 4.83
CA LEU A 208 -20.64 10.43 5.46
C LEU A 208 -21.39 9.12 5.71
N ASN A 209 -20.84 8.00 5.22
CA ASN A 209 -21.50 6.69 5.20
C ASN A 209 -22.95 6.75 4.66
N GLY A 210 -23.15 7.53 3.61
CA GLY A 210 -24.45 7.70 2.97
C GLY A 210 -25.43 8.65 3.69
N LYS A 211 -25.18 9.01 4.95
CA LYS A 211 -26.00 10.00 5.69
C LYS A 211 -25.52 11.42 5.40
N ARG A 212 -26.45 12.31 5.05
CA ARG A 212 -26.15 13.74 4.85
C ARG A 212 -25.76 14.38 6.18
N GLN A 213 -24.60 15.02 6.21
CA GLN A 213 -24.08 15.71 7.40
C GLN A 213 -24.35 17.21 7.31
N GLU A 214 -24.04 17.81 6.17
CA GLU A 214 -24.09 19.27 6.00
C GLU A 214 -24.43 19.68 4.56
N THR A 215 -24.85 20.93 4.38
CA THR A 215 -24.91 21.60 3.08
C THR A 215 -24.18 22.93 3.15
N LEU A 216 -23.11 23.06 2.38
CA LEU A 216 -22.34 24.29 2.26
C LEU A 216 -22.97 25.15 1.16
N ILE A 217 -23.18 26.44 1.42
CA ILE A 217 -23.82 27.37 0.48
C ILE A 217 -22.81 28.47 0.12
N ASN A 218 -22.63 28.73 -1.17
CA ASN A 218 -21.72 29.77 -1.68
C ASN A 218 -20.28 29.71 -1.11
N THR A 219 -19.82 28.53 -0.71
CA THR A 219 -18.47 28.31 -0.19
C THR A 219 -17.89 26.99 -0.71
N LEU A 220 -16.56 26.93 -0.80
CA LEU A 220 -15.79 25.74 -1.21
C LEU A 220 -15.03 25.11 -0.04
N CYS A 221 -15.24 25.62 1.18
CA CYS A 221 -14.65 25.06 2.40
C CYS A 221 -15.70 24.80 3.46
N GLY A 222 -15.42 23.82 4.31
CA GLY A 222 -16.28 23.41 5.42
C GLY A 222 -15.54 22.48 6.37
N SER A 223 -16.19 22.11 7.47
CA SER A 223 -15.59 21.25 8.48
C SER A 223 -16.68 20.39 9.12
N LEU A 224 -16.50 19.06 9.09
CA LEU A 224 -17.44 18.12 9.71
C LEU A 224 -16.86 17.61 11.03
N PRO A 225 -17.46 17.91 12.19
CA PRO A 225 -17.00 17.36 13.46
C PRO A 225 -17.19 15.85 13.48
N THR A 226 -16.21 15.13 14.02
CA THR A 226 -16.26 13.66 14.15
C THR A 226 -16.71 13.19 15.53
N GLY A 227 -17.00 14.12 16.44
CA GLY A 227 -17.57 13.80 17.76
C GLY A 227 -18.88 13.01 17.63
N GLY A 228 -18.92 11.82 18.25
CA GLY A 228 -20.07 10.92 18.19
C GLY A 228 -20.19 10.09 16.90
N ILE A 229 -19.20 10.17 15.99
CA ILE A 229 -19.10 9.30 14.82
C ILE A 229 -18.34 8.03 15.20
N ASN A 230 -18.86 6.87 14.81
CA ASN A 230 -18.18 5.60 15.07
C ASN A 230 -16.82 5.56 14.35
N PRO A 231 -15.74 5.15 15.05
CA PRO A 231 -14.44 4.93 14.43
C PRO A 231 -14.49 3.92 13.28
N GLY A 232 -13.52 4.03 12.37
CA GLY A 232 -13.33 3.14 11.23
C GLY A 232 -13.22 3.88 9.91
N LYS A 233 -13.26 3.10 8.82
CA LYS A 233 -13.23 3.62 7.45
C LYS A 233 -14.61 4.10 7.04
N LEU A 234 -14.74 5.39 6.79
CA LEU A 234 -15.99 6.05 6.46
C LEU A 234 -15.96 6.58 5.02
N GLY A 235 -16.99 6.25 4.25
CA GLY A 235 -17.16 6.77 2.90
C GLY A 235 -17.61 8.22 2.94
N LEU A 236 -16.84 9.12 2.32
CA LEU A 236 -17.17 10.52 2.14
C LEU A 236 -17.72 10.72 0.72
N ARG A 237 -18.85 11.40 0.58
CA ARG A 237 -19.40 11.79 -0.71
C ARG A 237 -19.82 13.25 -0.67
N MET A 238 -19.37 14.02 -1.65
CA MET A 238 -19.75 15.41 -1.86
C MET A 238 -20.48 15.52 -3.20
N ARG A 239 -21.67 16.12 -3.19
CA ARG A 239 -22.39 16.49 -4.41
C ARG A 239 -22.38 18.00 -4.53
N VAL A 240 -21.69 18.49 -5.54
CA VAL A 240 -21.49 19.92 -5.82
C VAL A 240 -22.49 20.34 -6.88
N PHE A 241 -23.32 21.32 -6.58
CA PHE A 241 -24.30 21.92 -7.49
C PHE A 241 -23.75 23.24 -8.02
N MET A 242 -23.77 23.39 -9.34
CA MET A 242 -23.31 24.60 -10.03
C MET A 242 -24.50 25.48 -10.41
N ALA A 243 -24.26 26.79 -10.50
CA ALA A 243 -25.30 27.74 -10.92
C ALA A 243 -25.78 27.51 -12.38
N SER A 244 -25.01 26.76 -13.19
CA SER A 244 -25.44 26.33 -14.53
C SER A 244 -26.59 25.32 -14.51
N GLY A 245 -26.90 24.73 -13.34
CA GLY A 245 -27.86 23.64 -13.18
C GLY A 245 -27.22 22.25 -13.17
N ASP A 246 -25.94 22.15 -13.51
CA ASP A 246 -25.19 20.89 -13.50
C ASP A 246 -24.75 20.50 -12.08
N SER A 247 -24.42 19.21 -11.88
CA SER A 247 -23.85 18.76 -10.62
C SER A 247 -22.73 17.74 -10.80
N GLU A 248 -21.74 17.80 -9.92
CA GLU A 248 -20.63 16.84 -9.85
C GLU A 248 -20.66 16.07 -8.53
N THR A 249 -20.37 14.77 -8.59
CA THR A 249 -20.23 13.94 -7.39
C THR A 249 -18.79 13.50 -7.20
N HIS A 250 -18.26 13.74 -6.02
CA HIS A 250 -16.91 13.36 -5.59
C HIS A 250 -17.01 12.39 -4.42
N THR A 251 -16.23 11.31 -4.47
CA THR A 251 -16.24 10.25 -3.46
C THR A 251 -14.81 10.01 -2.96
N GLY A 252 -14.67 9.85 -1.66
CA GLY A 252 -13.43 9.52 -0.99
C GLY A 252 -13.68 8.68 0.24
N GLN A 253 -12.61 8.39 0.98
CA GLN A 253 -12.66 7.68 2.24
C GLN A 253 -11.80 8.42 3.25
N VAL A 254 -12.30 8.53 4.46
CA VAL A 254 -11.56 8.99 5.65
C VAL A 254 -11.57 7.90 6.70
N THR A 255 -10.53 7.81 7.51
CA THR A 255 -10.46 6.90 8.64
C THR A 255 -10.60 7.70 9.93
N VAL A 256 -11.65 7.44 10.70
CA VAL A 256 -11.80 8.02 12.03
C VAL A 256 -11.19 7.06 13.05
N LEU A 257 -10.21 7.51 13.81
CA LEU A 257 -9.58 6.74 14.89
C LEU A 257 -10.42 6.83 16.16
N SER A 258 -10.33 5.79 16.97
CA SER A 258 -10.86 5.81 18.33
C SER A 258 -10.14 6.88 19.16
N ASP A 259 -10.89 7.61 19.97
CA ASP A 259 -10.41 8.47 21.06
C ASP A 259 -10.03 7.67 22.31
N ILE A 260 -10.42 6.39 22.37
CA ILE A 260 -9.97 5.47 23.41
C ILE A 260 -8.48 5.17 23.20
N VAL A 261 -7.66 5.75 24.06
CA VAL A 261 -6.24 5.40 24.17
C VAL A 261 -6.14 3.98 24.75
N PRO A 262 -5.50 3.02 24.07
CA PRO A 262 -5.29 1.69 24.61
C PRO A 262 -4.57 1.76 25.95
N VAL A 263 -5.02 0.97 26.91
CA VAL A 263 -4.27 0.81 28.17
C VAL A 263 -3.05 -0.04 27.87
N ASP A 264 -1.85 0.50 28.14
CA ASP A 264 -0.62 -0.24 28.04
C ASP A 264 -0.51 -1.23 29.21
N TYR A 265 -0.74 -2.52 28.91
CA TYR A 265 -0.48 -3.59 29.86
C TYR A 265 0.99 -4.02 29.78
N GLY A 266 1.69 -3.93 30.91
CA GLY A 266 2.97 -4.60 31.07
C GLY A 266 2.81 -6.11 31.23
N TYR A 267 3.90 -6.85 31.04
CA TYR A 267 3.96 -8.28 31.34
C TYR A 267 5.18 -8.59 32.19
N ARG A 268 5.10 -9.70 32.94
CA ARG A 268 6.25 -10.30 33.61
C ARG A 268 6.29 -11.77 33.22
N VAL A 269 7.45 -12.23 32.74
CA VAL A 269 7.65 -13.65 32.48
C VAL A 269 7.62 -14.38 33.82
N VAL A 270 6.61 -15.23 34.01
CA VAL A 270 6.44 -16.03 35.23
C VAL A 270 7.17 -17.36 35.15
N SER A 271 7.28 -17.92 33.94
CA SER A 271 7.93 -19.21 33.66
C SER A 271 8.20 -19.32 32.15
N THR A 272 9.16 -20.17 31.80
CA THR A 272 9.52 -20.52 30.42
C THR A 272 9.51 -22.02 30.29
N TYR A 273 8.87 -22.54 29.24
CA TYR A 273 8.71 -23.97 29.01
C TYR A 273 9.27 -24.35 27.63
N PRO A 274 9.79 -25.58 27.46
CA PRO A 274 10.26 -26.07 26.16
C PRO A 274 9.10 -26.22 25.18
N HIS A 275 9.37 -25.94 23.90
CA HIS A 275 8.39 -26.06 22.80
C HIS A 275 9.05 -26.69 21.57
N ASP A 276 8.29 -27.45 20.79
CA ASP A 276 8.76 -28.06 19.54
C ASP A 276 8.89 -27.01 18.43
N VAL A 277 10.12 -26.58 18.17
CA VAL A 277 10.44 -25.56 17.15
C VAL A 277 10.06 -25.96 15.72
N LYS A 278 9.74 -27.24 15.46
CA LYS A 278 9.26 -27.70 14.14
C LYS A 278 7.74 -27.59 13.99
N ALA A 279 7.01 -27.29 15.06
CA ALA A 279 5.58 -27.12 15.03
C ALA A 279 5.22 -25.74 14.43
N TYR A 280 4.70 -25.72 13.20
CA TYR A 280 4.13 -24.49 12.65
C TYR A 280 2.77 -24.22 13.31
N THR A 281 2.83 -23.60 14.50
CA THR A 281 1.70 -23.39 15.39
C THR A 281 0.74 -22.35 14.82
N GLN A 282 -0.54 -22.72 14.72
CA GLN A 282 -1.63 -21.86 14.27
C GLN A 282 -2.69 -21.67 15.35
N GLY A 283 -2.68 -22.51 16.38
CA GLY A 283 -3.50 -22.34 17.58
C GLY A 283 -2.81 -22.95 18.78
N LEU A 284 -2.82 -22.24 19.90
CA LEU A 284 -2.16 -22.64 21.12
C LEU A 284 -3.03 -22.29 22.32
N GLN A 285 -3.39 -23.27 23.14
CA GLN A 285 -4.26 -23.06 24.29
C GLN A 285 -3.83 -23.91 25.47
N TYR A 286 -3.65 -23.26 26.63
CA TYR A 286 -3.47 -23.96 27.89
C TYR A 286 -4.84 -24.25 28.53
N SER A 287 -5.10 -25.51 28.87
CA SER A 287 -6.32 -25.93 29.57
C SER A 287 -6.02 -27.13 30.46
N ASP A 288 -6.50 -27.08 31.71
CA ASP A 288 -6.47 -28.20 32.65
C ASP A 288 -5.07 -28.83 32.85
N GLY A 289 -4.02 -28.01 32.90
CA GLY A 289 -2.64 -28.47 33.09
C GLY A 289 -1.90 -28.86 31.82
N PHE A 290 -2.56 -28.83 30.65
CA PHE A 290 -1.96 -29.23 29.38
C PHE A 290 -1.95 -28.11 28.36
N LEU A 291 -1.00 -28.20 27.44
CA LEU A 291 -0.93 -27.35 26.28
C LEU A 291 -1.57 -28.07 25.09
N TYR A 292 -2.62 -27.50 24.52
CA TYR A 292 -3.24 -27.96 23.29
C TYR A 292 -2.73 -27.10 22.14
N GLU A 293 -2.34 -27.74 21.04
CA GLU A 293 -1.70 -27.08 19.90
C GLU A 293 -2.29 -27.58 18.58
N GLY A 294 -2.68 -26.67 17.71
CA GLY A 294 -2.99 -26.94 16.31
C GLY A 294 -1.86 -26.43 15.43
N THR A 295 -1.33 -27.30 14.56
CA THR A 295 -0.32 -26.94 13.56
C THR A 295 -0.92 -26.80 12.18
N GLY A 296 -0.39 -25.91 11.34
CA GLY A 296 -0.89 -25.66 9.99
C GLY A 296 0.19 -25.87 8.94
N ASN A 297 0.09 -26.92 8.14
CA ASN A 297 0.83 -27.13 6.90
C ASN A 297 0.11 -28.21 6.11
N TYR A 298 -0.04 -28.07 4.79
CA TYR A 298 -0.60 -29.16 3.98
C TYR A 298 0.23 -30.43 4.17
N ASN A 299 -0.44 -31.58 4.28
CA ASN A 299 0.12 -32.90 4.58
C ASN A 299 0.71 -33.09 5.99
N GLN A 300 0.87 -32.03 6.78
CA GLN A 300 1.59 -32.08 8.06
C GLN A 300 0.83 -31.44 9.23
N SER A 301 -0.36 -30.89 8.99
CA SER A 301 -1.21 -30.31 10.03
C SER A 301 -1.60 -31.38 11.05
N SER A 302 -1.56 -31.01 12.33
CA SER A 302 -1.86 -31.91 13.43
C SER A 302 -2.45 -31.16 14.62
N LEU A 303 -3.38 -31.80 15.32
CA LEU A 303 -3.84 -31.38 16.65
C LEU A 303 -3.09 -32.19 17.70
N ARG A 304 -2.48 -31.51 18.67
CA ARG A 304 -1.59 -32.09 19.68
C ARG A 304 -2.09 -31.74 21.07
N LYS A 305 -1.93 -32.69 21.99
CA LYS A 305 -1.95 -32.47 23.45
C LYS A 305 -0.52 -32.65 23.93
N VAL A 306 0.00 -31.64 24.60
CA VAL A 306 1.41 -31.49 24.97
C VAL A 306 1.50 -31.30 26.48
N ASP A 307 2.45 -31.99 27.09
CA ASP A 307 2.84 -31.77 28.48
C ASP A 307 3.55 -30.42 28.61
N LEU A 308 3.08 -29.54 29.48
CA LEU A 308 3.58 -28.17 29.57
C LEU A 308 5.05 -28.13 30.01
N GLU A 309 5.42 -28.89 31.03
CA GLU A 309 6.76 -28.81 31.64
C GLU A 309 7.85 -29.41 30.75
N SER A 310 7.58 -30.57 30.14
CA SER A 310 8.56 -31.28 29.32
C SER A 310 8.50 -30.93 27.84
N GLY A 311 7.41 -30.33 27.36
CA GLY A 311 7.15 -30.10 25.93
C GLY A 311 6.86 -31.38 25.14
N LYS A 312 6.68 -32.52 25.82
CA LYS A 312 6.44 -33.81 25.17
C LYS A 312 5.01 -33.89 24.63
N VAL A 313 4.87 -34.29 23.37
CA VAL A 313 3.56 -34.59 22.79
C VAL A 313 2.99 -35.86 23.44
N LEU A 314 1.91 -35.71 24.20
CA LEU A 314 1.20 -36.79 24.88
C LEU A 314 0.18 -37.48 23.96
N LYS A 315 -0.42 -36.72 23.05
CA LYS A 315 -1.37 -37.24 22.06
C LYS A 315 -1.34 -36.40 20.80
N ILE A 316 -1.48 -37.05 19.66
CA ILE A 316 -1.52 -36.40 18.35
C ILE A 316 -2.69 -36.93 17.52
N ARG A 317 -3.31 -36.04 16.76
CA ARG A 317 -4.28 -36.35 15.71
C ARG A 317 -3.88 -35.59 14.46
N ASN A 318 -3.40 -36.30 13.45
CA ASN A 318 -3.06 -35.68 12.17
C ASN A 318 -4.34 -35.29 11.42
N LEU A 319 -4.29 -34.16 10.72
CA LEU A 319 -5.34 -33.75 9.80
C LEU A 319 -5.13 -34.45 8.45
N PRO A 320 -6.21 -34.65 7.66
CA PRO A 320 -6.10 -35.01 6.26
C PRO A 320 -5.14 -34.09 5.50
N GLY A 321 -4.34 -34.63 4.58
CA GLY A 321 -3.24 -33.87 3.97
C GLY A 321 -3.67 -32.70 3.08
N ASN A 322 -4.93 -32.70 2.63
CA ASN A 322 -5.54 -31.60 1.87
C ASN A 322 -6.09 -30.46 2.75
N LEU A 323 -5.95 -30.55 4.07
CA LEU A 323 -6.42 -29.54 5.02
C LEU A 323 -5.25 -28.81 5.68
N PHE A 324 -5.38 -27.50 5.84
CA PHE A 324 -4.44 -26.64 6.54
C PHE A 324 -5.03 -26.28 7.90
N GLY A 325 -4.37 -26.57 9.01
CA GLY A 325 -4.90 -26.18 10.32
C GLY A 325 -4.82 -24.66 10.56
N GLU A 326 -5.94 -23.98 10.80
CA GLU A 326 -6.04 -22.52 11.01
C GLU A 326 -6.34 -22.15 12.48
N GLY A 327 -5.83 -22.96 13.40
CA GLY A 327 -5.98 -22.73 14.84
C GLY A 327 -7.04 -23.58 15.51
N ILE A 328 -7.05 -23.51 16.83
CA ILE A 328 -7.86 -24.36 17.70
C ILE A 328 -8.49 -23.57 18.84
N THR A 329 -9.59 -24.09 19.36
CA THR A 329 -10.07 -23.71 20.68
C THR A 329 -10.62 -24.91 21.44
N VAL A 330 -10.32 -24.96 22.74
CA VAL A 330 -11.00 -25.82 23.70
C VAL A 330 -12.23 -25.06 24.19
N PHE A 331 -13.40 -25.59 23.86
CA PHE A 331 -14.67 -25.06 24.33
C PHE A 331 -15.47 -26.20 24.95
N GLN A 332 -15.79 -26.04 26.23
CA GLN A 332 -16.32 -27.11 27.06
C GLN A 332 -15.40 -28.34 27.00
N ASN A 333 -15.96 -29.54 26.83
CA ASN A 333 -15.19 -30.78 26.77
C ASN A 333 -14.84 -31.19 25.33
N LYS A 334 -14.65 -30.22 24.42
CA LYS A 334 -14.35 -30.45 23.00
C LYS A 334 -13.24 -29.53 22.51
N ILE A 335 -12.46 -30.03 21.56
CA ILE A 335 -11.48 -29.24 20.81
C ILE A 335 -12.06 -29.01 19.41
N TYR A 336 -12.16 -27.74 19.03
CA TYR A 336 -12.53 -27.31 17.69
C TYR A 336 -11.24 -26.92 16.96
N GLN A 337 -11.06 -27.45 15.75
CA GLN A 337 -9.95 -27.16 14.86
C GLN A 337 -10.53 -26.51 13.61
N LEU A 338 -10.07 -25.31 13.28
CA LEU A 338 -10.38 -24.65 12.01
C LEU A 338 -9.46 -25.22 10.91
N THR A 339 -10.00 -25.45 9.72
CA THR A 339 -9.30 -26.05 8.57
C THR A 339 -9.76 -25.46 7.24
#